data_AF-A0A3M1F8V6-F1
#
_entry.id   AF-A0A3M1F8V6-F1
#
_cell.length_a   1.000
_cell.length_b   1.000
_cell.length_c   1.000
_cell.angle_alpha   90.00
_cell.angle_beta   90.00
_cell.angle_gamma   90.00
#
_symmetry.space_group_name_H-M   'P 1'
#
loop_
_entity.id
_entity.type
_entity.pdbx_description
1 polymer ?
#
loop_
_entity_poly.entity_id
_entity_poly.type
_entity_poly.pdbx_seq_one_letter_code
_entity_poly.pdbx_strand_id
1 'polypeptide(L)'
;MKTTTLEIQVPAEWADELKDPMTVLEILSLGMEEHRLRRALALYQAGAGSLGYVAELAGIPLRVLLEEARKRDVLPMYDDEAIKADMTAS
;
A
#
# COMPACT_ATOMS: atom_id res chain seq x y z
N MET A 1 -7.20 6.88 -23.64
CA MET A 1 -6.38 6.22 -22.60
C MET A 1 -4.94 6.20 -23.11
N LYS A 2 -3.94 6.60 -22.32
CA LYS A 2 -2.53 6.47 -22.73
C LYS A 2 -2.05 5.07 -22.32
N THR A 3 -1.45 4.33 -23.24
CA THR A 3 -0.83 3.03 -22.98
C THR A 3 0.69 3.17 -23.04
N THR A 4 1.40 2.36 -22.26
CA THR A 4 2.87 2.31 -22.25
C THR A 4 3.28 0.84 -22.26
N THR A 5 4.25 0.47 -23.09
CA THR A 5 4.81 -0.88 -23.13
C THR A 5 5.90 -1.02 -22.09
N LEU A 6 5.82 -2.08 -21.28
CA LEU A 6 6.83 -2.46 -20.30
C LEU A 6 7.34 -3.87 -20.65
N GLU A 7 8.66 -4.02 -20.77
CA GLU A 7 9.31 -5.32 -20.90
C GLU A 7 9.97 -5.68 -19.57
N ILE A 8 9.63 -6.87 -19.04
CA ILE A 8 10.18 -7.40 -17.79
C ILE A 8 10.74 -8.80 -18.01
N GLN A 9 11.83 -9.11 -17.33
CA GLN A 9 12.34 -10.48 -17.23
C GLN A 9 11.70 -11.12 -16.00
N VAL A 10 11.07 -12.28 -16.21
CA VAL A 10 10.42 -13.06 -15.15
C VAL A 10 11.00 -14.49 -15.14
N PRO A 11 10.92 -15.19 -14.00
CA PRO A 11 11.23 -16.61 -13.94
C PRO A 11 10.45 -17.40 -15.00
N ALA A 12 11.12 -18.34 -15.68
CA ALA A 12 10.54 -19.07 -16.81
C ALA A 12 9.34 -19.95 -16.38
N GLU A 13 9.31 -20.38 -15.13
CA GLU A 13 8.21 -21.12 -14.53
C GLU A 13 6.89 -20.33 -14.48
N TRP A 14 6.92 -19.00 -14.52
CA TRP A 14 5.71 -18.17 -14.53
C TRP A 14 5.13 -18.01 -15.94
N ALA A 15 5.83 -18.48 -16.96
CA ALA A 15 5.44 -18.28 -18.35
C ALA A 15 4.04 -18.82 -18.65
N ASP A 16 3.60 -19.90 -17.97
CA ASP A 16 2.26 -20.48 -18.13
C ASP A 16 1.16 -19.65 -17.46
N GLU A 17 1.41 -19.12 -16.25
CA GLU A 17 0.46 -18.27 -15.53
C GLU A 17 0.32 -16.87 -16.17
N LEU A 18 1.38 -16.36 -16.78
CA LEU A 18 1.42 -15.03 -17.38
C LEU A 18 1.08 -15.02 -18.88
N LYS A 19 0.52 -16.12 -19.42
CA LYS A 19 0.11 -16.21 -20.84
C LYS A 19 -1.03 -15.28 -21.19
N ASP A 20 -1.96 -15.09 -20.25
CA ASP A 20 -3.12 -14.25 -20.45
C ASP A 20 -2.81 -12.80 -20.03
N PRO A 21 -2.83 -11.83 -20.97
CA PRO A 21 -2.57 -10.43 -20.65
C PRO A 21 -3.51 -9.85 -19.59
N MET A 22 -4.76 -10.31 -19.51
CA MET A 22 -5.71 -9.81 -18.50
C MET A 22 -5.31 -10.26 -17.10
N THR A 23 -4.92 -11.52 -16.96
CA THR A 23 -4.36 -12.06 -15.72
C THR A 23 -3.10 -11.29 -15.29
N VAL A 24 -2.21 -10.95 -16.22
CA VAL A 24 -1.02 -10.13 -15.94
C VAL A 24 -1.40 -8.75 -15.40
N LEU A 25 -2.37 -8.07 -16.04
CA LEU A 25 -2.82 -6.76 -15.60
C LEU A 25 -3.50 -6.80 -14.22
N GLU A 26 -4.26 -7.85 -13.92
CA GLU A 26 -4.86 -8.07 -12.60
C GLU A 26 -3.78 -8.25 -11.53
N ILE A 27 -2.83 -9.16 -11.75
CA ILE A 27 -1.70 -9.40 -10.83
C ILE A 27 -0.92 -8.12 -10.57
N LEU A 28 -0.59 -7.36 -11.64
CA LEU A 28 0.13 -6.10 -11.50
C LEU A 28 -0.69 -5.06 -10.72
N SER A 29 -2.00 -4.99 -10.95
CA SER A 29 -2.88 -4.07 -10.23
C SER A 29 -2.89 -4.37 -8.73
N LEU A 30 -3.07 -5.64 -8.36
CA LEU A 30 -3.02 -6.11 -6.98
C LEU A 30 -1.64 -5.86 -6.35
N GLY A 31 -0.57 -6.18 -7.08
CA GLY A 31 0.80 -5.95 -6.63
C GLY A 31 1.11 -4.48 -6.40
N MET A 32 0.63 -3.58 -7.26
CA MET A 32 0.80 -2.13 -7.10
C MET A 32 0.04 -1.59 -5.89
N GLU A 33 -1.17 -2.09 -5.62
CA GLU A 33 -1.95 -1.74 -4.42
C GLU A 33 -1.22 -2.15 -3.15
N GLU A 34 -0.83 -3.42 -3.05
CA GLU A 34 -0.11 -3.94 -1.89
C GLU A 34 1.26 -3.24 -1.72
N HIS A 35 1.96 -2.95 -2.81
CA HIS A 35 3.24 -2.24 -2.76
C HIS A 35 3.11 -0.83 -2.16
N ARG A 36 2.10 -0.05 -2.59
CA ARG A 36 1.85 1.29 -2.03
C ARG A 36 1.54 1.20 -0.54
N LEU A 37 0.71 0.25 -0.15
CA LEU A 37 0.32 0.04 1.24
C LEU A 37 1.52 -0.31 2.13
N ARG A 38 2.32 -1.30 1.72
CA ARG A 38 3.54 -1.69 2.45
C ARG A 38 4.51 -0.53 2.61
N ARG A 39 4.69 0.27 1.54
CA ARG A 39 5.56 1.44 1.58
C ARG A 39 5.06 2.49 2.57
N ALA A 40 3.76 2.77 2.59
CA ALA A 40 3.17 3.70 3.55
C ALA A 40 3.37 3.25 5.00
N LEU A 41 3.10 1.96 5.28
CA LEU A 41 3.32 1.37 6.60
C LEU A 41 4.79 1.37 7.02
N ALA A 42 5.71 1.06 6.10
CA ALA A 42 7.14 1.10 6.38
C ALA A 42 7.63 2.52 6.73
N LEU A 43 7.12 3.54 6.03
CA LEU A 43 7.43 4.94 6.36
C LEU A 43 6.91 5.32 7.74
N TYR A 44 5.69 4.88 8.08
CA TYR A 44 5.12 5.09 9.42
C TYR A 44 5.99 4.44 10.50
N GLN A 45 6.36 3.17 10.33
CA GLN A 45 7.22 2.44 11.26
C GLN A 45 8.62 3.05 11.40
N ALA A 46 9.14 3.67 10.32
CA ALA A 46 10.39 4.40 10.34
C ALA A 46 10.29 5.78 11.02
N GLY A 47 9.11 6.17 11.51
CA GLY A 47 8.89 7.46 12.17
C GLY A 47 8.87 8.65 11.22
N ALA A 48 8.63 8.43 9.92
CA ALA A 48 8.64 9.50 8.91
C ALA A 48 7.48 10.50 9.06
N GLY A 49 6.46 10.18 9.87
CA GLY A 49 5.33 11.04 10.17
C GLY A 49 4.16 10.28 10.78
N SER A 50 3.02 10.95 10.94
CA SER A 50 1.79 10.31 11.40
C SER A 50 1.20 9.37 10.34
N LEU A 51 0.22 8.56 10.73
CA LEU A 51 -0.45 7.65 9.80
C LEU A 51 -1.25 8.42 8.74
N GLY A 52 -1.85 9.56 9.11
CA GLY A 52 -2.48 10.50 8.17
C GLY A 52 -1.50 11.01 7.13
N TYR A 53 -0.33 11.48 7.58
CA TYR A 53 0.71 12.01 6.70
C TYR A 53 1.21 10.96 5.68
N VAL A 54 1.51 9.75 6.12
CA VAL A 54 2.01 8.71 5.19
C VAL A 54 0.91 8.18 4.27
N ALA A 55 -0.36 8.23 4.68
CA ALA A 55 -1.50 7.88 3.84
C ALA A 55 -1.65 8.86 2.68
N GLU A 56 -1.59 10.17 2.96
CA GLU A 56 -1.61 11.22 1.95
C GLU A 56 -0.44 11.08 0.97
N LEU A 57 0.78 10.90 1.49
CA LEU A 57 1.99 10.73 0.68
C LEU A 57 1.90 9.53 -0.28
N ALA A 58 1.25 8.44 0.17
CA ALA A 58 1.06 7.24 -0.62
C ALA A 58 -0.18 7.27 -1.53
N GLY A 59 -1.02 8.30 -1.43
CA GLY A 59 -2.30 8.40 -2.14
C GLY A 59 -3.30 7.34 -1.69
N ILE A 60 -3.25 6.90 -0.43
CA ILE A 60 -4.12 5.87 0.15
C ILE A 60 -5.09 6.54 1.12
N PRO A 61 -6.39 6.21 1.12
CA PRO A 61 -7.31 6.72 2.14
C PRO A 61 -6.86 6.29 3.54
N LEU A 62 -6.80 7.23 4.49
CA LEU A 62 -6.36 6.96 5.87
C LEU A 62 -7.07 5.76 6.51
N ARG A 63 -8.38 5.63 6.30
CA ARG A 63 -9.17 4.49 6.80
C ARG A 63 -8.64 3.14 6.30
N VAL A 64 -8.23 3.06 5.03
CA VAL A 64 -7.67 1.83 4.46
C VAL A 64 -6.33 1.53 5.13
N LEU A 65 -5.47 2.53 5.26
CA LEU A 65 -4.16 2.34 5.90
C LEU A 65 -4.29 1.94 7.38
N LEU A 66 -5.26 2.49 8.12
CA LEU A 66 -5.58 2.13 9.50
C LEU A 66 -5.98 0.65 9.64
N GLU A 67 -6.94 0.19 8.83
CA GLU A 67 -7.39 -1.20 8.85
C GLU A 67 -6.23 -2.15 8.52
N GLU A 68 -5.41 -1.78 7.55
CA GLU A 68 -4.27 -2.57 7.12
C GLU A 68 -3.09 -2.55 8.12
N ALA A 69 -2.92 -1.46 8.88
CA ALA A 69 -1.98 -1.39 10.00
C ALA A 69 -2.43 -2.29 11.16
N ARG A 70 -3.74 -2.31 11.47
CA ARG A 70 -4.34 -3.20 12.49
C ARG A 70 -4.11 -4.67 12.15
N LYS A 71 -4.48 -5.08 10.93
CA LYS A 71 -4.35 -6.49 10.48
C LYS A 71 -2.92 -7.02 10.53
N ARG A 72 -1.93 -6.13 10.44
CA ARG A 72 -0.50 -6.48 10.41
C ARG A 72 0.22 -6.23 11.73
N ASP A 73 -0.51 -5.85 12.79
CA ASP A 73 0.05 -5.48 14.10
C ASP A 73 1.15 -4.40 14.01
N VAL A 74 0.98 -3.47 13.06
CA VAL A 74 1.91 -2.37 12.77
C VAL A 74 1.58 -1.10 13.58
N LEU A 75 0.42 -1.06 14.22
CA LEU A 75 0.10 0.02 15.13
C LEU A 75 0.96 -0.08 16.40
N PRO A 76 1.55 1.02 16.90
CA PRO A 76 1.97 1.04 18.29
C PRO A 76 0.74 0.72 19.13
N MET A 77 0.90 -0.16 20.12
CA MET A 77 -0.16 -0.50 21.07
C MET A 77 -0.54 0.73 21.91
N TYR A 78 -1.13 1.80 21.38
CA TYR A 78 -1.59 2.91 22.24
C TYR A 78 -2.85 3.62 21.75
N ASP A 79 -3.87 3.40 22.57
CA ASP A 79 -4.98 4.23 23.04
C ASP A 79 -5.66 5.23 22.10
N ASP A 80 -6.99 5.19 22.13
CA ASP A 80 -7.93 5.96 21.32
C ASP A 80 -7.71 7.50 21.34
N GLU A 81 -6.90 8.02 22.27
CA GLU A 81 -6.55 9.44 22.38
C GLU A 81 -5.60 9.93 21.28
N ALA A 82 -4.68 9.09 20.78
CA ALA A 82 -3.76 9.49 19.70
C ALA A 82 -4.48 9.65 18.36
N ILE A 83 -5.52 8.83 18.12
CA ILE A 83 -6.40 8.93 16.94
C ILE A 83 -7.17 10.26 16.96
N LYS A 84 -7.65 10.70 18.14
CA LYS A 84 -8.35 11.97 18.28
C LYS A 84 -7.45 13.17 18.00
N ALA A 85 -6.20 13.13 18.43
CA ALA A 85 -5.25 14.22 18.18
C ALA A 85 -4.99 14.41 16.66
N ASP A 86 -4.78 13.32 15.92
CA ASP A 86 -4.55 13.35 14.46
C ASP A 86 -5.80 13.81 13.68
N MET A 87 -7.00 13.47 14.15
CA MET A 87 -8.26 13.91 13.52
C MET A 87 -8.59 15.40 13.73
N THR A 88 -7.95 16.07 14.70
CA THR A 88 -8.16 17.50 15.00
C THR A 88 -7.14 18.44 14.38
N ALA A 89 -6.06 17.90 13.79
CA ALA A 89 -4.94 18.69 13.26
C ALA A 89 -5.03 18.99 11.76
N SER A 90 -6.17 18.73 11.10
CA SER A 90 -6.35 18.91 9.65
C SER A 90 -7.49 19.86 9.28
#